data_AF-A0A2N2GZJ6-F1
#
_entry.id   AF-A0A2N2GZJ6-F1
#
_cell.length_a   1.000
_cell.length_b   1.000
_cell.length_c   1.000
_cell.angle_alpha   90.00
_cell.angle_beta   90.00
_cell.angle_gamma   90.00
#
_symmetry.space_group_name_H-M   'P 1'
#
loop_
_entity.id
_entity.type
_entity.pdbx_description
1 polymer ?
#
loop_
_entity_poly.entity_id
_entity_poly.type
_entity_poly.pdbx_seq_one_letter_code
_entity_poly.pdbx_strand_id
1 'polypeptide(L)'
;MVVKRKPDETQRAGQQIYGLANKDKAKLEPRLRAGVLGGLGEDLPRLGDTVDGQKTAGAVKKAATRSQGDLAARLAARLQGLRDVAHLTGLPRDVQLAMGVGKALRPGVVRSVTSGADMMINAYAAHTAVLRAAGVLPADIDEIAALRLALLSADEAQEERKLTAKEKTALRNQVQARVEEAIKLIVAAATLALADDPGRLAMYQAQLPASKAGARPAAPAES
;
A
#
# COMPACT_ATOMS: atom_id res chain seq x y z
N MET A 1 21.20 4.18 -18.18
CA MET A 1 20.14 3.89 -17.19
C MET A 1 20.79 3.67 -15.83
N VAL A 2 20.62 4.61 -14.90
CA VAL A 2 21.07 4.47 -13.49
C VAL A 2 20.10 3.52 -12.79
N VAL A 3 20.62 2.50 -12.11
CA VAL A 3 19.79 1.58 -11.32
C VAL A 3 19.25 2.36 -10.12
N LYS A 4 17.92 2.50 -10.06
CA LYS A 4 17.24 3.18 -8.95
C LYS A 4 17.37 2.31 -7.70
N ARG A 5 18.02 2.81 -6.64
CA ARG A 5 18.21 2.06 -5.39
C ARG A 5 16.91 1.89 -4.63
N LYS A 6 16.85 0.83 -3.82
CA LYS A 6 15.76 0.68 -2.84
C LYS A 6 15.86 1.82 -1.80
N PRO A 7 14.73 2.30 -1.25
CA PRO A 7 14.73 3.38 -0.25
C PRO A 7 15.71 3.15 0.91
N ASP A 8 15.77 1.91 1.42
CA ASP A 8 16.67 1.48 2.50
C ASP A 8 18.16 1.61 2.11
N GLU A 9 18.50 1.31 0.86
CA GLU A 9 19.87 1.43 0.33
C GLU A 9 20.23 2.90 0.10
N THR A 10 19.28 3.71 -0.37
CA THR A 10 19.46 5.17 -0.53
C THR A 10 19.64 5.86 0.83
N GLN A 11 18.91 5.43 1.86
CA GLN A 11 19.06 5.95 3.22
C GLN A 11 20.43 5.61 3.81
N ARG A 12 20.87 4.36 3.71
CA ARG A 12 22.20 3.93 4.21
C ARG A 12 23.33 4.66 3.50
N ALA A 13 23.26 4.78 2.17
CA ALA A 13 24.27 5.50 1.40
C ALA A 13 24.30 6.99 1.74
N GLY A 14 23.13 7.61 1.92
CA GLY A 14 23.04 9.01 2.31
C GLY A 14 23.56 9.26 3.73
N GLN A 15 23.32 8.36 4.69
CA GLN A 15 23.92 8.45 6.04
C GLN A 15 25.44 8.32 6.01
N GLN A 16 25.99 7.41 5.19
CA GLN A 16 27.43 7.24 5.02
C GLN A 16 28.07 8.47 4.38
N ILE A 17 27.47 9.01 3.32
CA ILE A 17 27.93 10.26 2.69
C ILE A 17 27.81 11.45 3.64
N TYR A 18 26.71 11.57 4.38
CA TYR A 18 26.54 12.66 5.34
C TYR A 18 27.61 12.61 6.45
N GLY A 19 27.95 11.42 6.94
CA GLY A 19 29.03 11.21 7.90
C GLY A 19 30.42 11.56 7.35
N LEU A 20 30.70 11.25 6.08
CA LEU A 20 31.96 11.61 5.42
C LEU A 20 32.02 13.12 5.11
N ALA A 21 30.94 13.69 4.57
CA ALA A 21 30.86 15.09 4.18
C ALA A 21 30.92 16.04 5.38
N ASN A 22 30.43 15.62 6.56
CA ASN A 22 30.63 16.38 7.80
C ASN A 22 32.10 16.39 8.26
N LYS A 23 32.88 15.32 7.99
CA LYS A 23 34.31 15.29 8.31
C LYS A 23 35.14 16.13 7.36
N ASP A 24 34.75 16.18 6.09
CA ASP A 24 35.44 16.94 5.03
C ASP A 24 34.77 18.31 4.75
N LYS A 25 33.90 18.78 5.66
CA LYS A 25 33.04 19.95 5.49
C LYS A 25 33.81 21.19 5.04
N ALA A 26 34.95 21.49 5.67
CA ALA A 26 35.78 22.65 5.34
C ALA A 26 36.30 22.67 3.89
N LYS A 27 36.44 21.50 3.25
CA LYS A 27 36.92 21.38 1.86
C LYS A 27 35.79 21.31 0.82
N LEU A 28 34.60 20.89 1.27
CA LEU A 28 33.42 20.65 0.42
C LEU A 28 32.43 21.82 0.42
N GLU A 29 32.25 22.50 1.55
CA GLU A 29 31.29 23.59 1.75
C GLU A 29 31.50 24.78 0.79
N PRO A 30 32.73 25.19 0.41
CA PRO A 30 32.93 26.25 -0.59
C PRO A 30 32.51 25.85 -2.02
N ARG A 31 32.39 24.55 -2.29
CA ARG A 31 32.08 23.98 -3.61
C ARG A 31 30.64 23.49 -3.73
N LEU A 32 29.95 23.34 -2.60
CA LEU A 32 28.56 22.94 -2.54
C LEU A 32 27.66 24.18 -2.50
N ARG A 33 26.49 24.08 -3.13
CA ARG A 33 25.45 25.10 -2.95
C ARG A 33 25.06 25.15 -1.47
N ALA A 34 24.84 26.35 -0.94
CA ALA A 34 24.41 26.54 0.43
C ALA A 34 23.16 25.70 0.73
N GLY A 35 23.15 24.98 1.85
CA GLY A 35 22.02 24.18 2.30
C GLY A 35 21.96 22.73 1.79
N VAL A 36 22.87 22.27 0.92
CA VAL A 36 22.85 20.86 0.44
C VAL A 36 23.09 19.85 1.58
N LEU A 37 24.05 20.13 2.48
CA LEU A 37 24.31 19.27 3.63
C LEU A 37 23.17 19.34 4.67
N GLY A 38 22.59 20.53 4.88
CA GLY A 38 21.44 20.70 5.76
C GLY A 38 20.20 19.94 5.26
N GLY A 39 19.87 20.10 3.99
CA GLY A 39 18.75 19.39 3.35
C GLY A 39 18.91 17.87 3.36
N LEU A 40 20.13 17.36 3.16
CA LEU A 40 20.42 15.92 3.28
C LEU A 40 20.20 15.43 4.72
N GLY A 41 20.59 16.21 5.72
CA GLY A 41 20.36 15.89 7.14
C GLY A 41 18.88 15.84 7.52
N GLU A 42 18.04 16.69 6.93
CA GLU A 42 16.58 16.69 7.16
C GLU A 42 15.83 15.60 6.38
N ASP A 43 16.28 15.28 5.17
CA ASP A 43 15.61 14.31 4.30
C ASP A 43 15.93 12.85 4.69
N LEU A 44 17.04 12.57 5.38
CA LEU A 44 17.44 11.22 5.82
C LEU A 44 16.53 10.60 6.91
N PRO A 45 16.17 11.31 8.00
CA PRO A 45 15.18 10.83 8.97
C PRO A 45 13.81 10.60 8.30
N ARG A 46 13.37 11.53 7.44
CA ARG A 46 12.10 11.43 6.71
C ARG A 46 12.03 10.19 5.82
N LEU A 47 13.13 9.80 5.19
CA LEU A 47 13.19 8.57 4.39
C LEU A 47 13.09 7.32 5.28
N GLY A 48 13.71 7.34 6.47
CA GLY A 48 13.62 6.25 7.46
C GLY A 48 12.20 6.03 7.99
N ASP A 49 11.54 7.09 8.43
CA ASP A 49 10.16 7.03 8.95
C ASP A 49 9.18 6.46 7.90
N THR A 50 9.42 6.74 6.62
CA THR A 50 8.58 6.19 5.54
C THR A 50 8.78 4.70 5.31
N VAL A 51 9.97 4.15 5.57
CA VAL A 51 10.27 2.71 5.38
C VAL A 51 9.61 1.87 6.47
N ASP A 52 9.73 2.28 7.73
CA ASP A 52 9.13 1.55 8.85
C ASP A 52 7.60 1.70 8.87
N GLY A 53 7.09 2.85 8.46
CA GLY A 53 5.66 3.04 8.19
C GLY A 53 5.11 2.09 7.11
N GLN A 54 5.91 1.67 6.12
CA GLN A 54 5.47 0.77 5.05
C GLN A 54 5.30 -0.68 5.48
N LYS A 55 6.22 -1.21 6.31
CA LYS A 55 6.10 -2.57 6.84
C LYS A 55 4.83 -2.71 7.69
N THR A 56 4.57 -1.71 8.52
CA THR A 56 3.38 -1.64 9.37
C THR A 56 2.10 -1.46 8.54
N ALA A 57 2.11 -0.54 7.57
CA ALA A 57 0.96 -0.34 6.67
C ALA A 57 0.63 -1.57 5.82
N GLY A 58 1.65 -2.35 5.41
CA GLY A 58 1.44 -3.61 4.68
C GLY A 58 0.72 -4.67 5.49
N ALA A 59 1.10 -4.84 6.77
CA ALA A 59 0.43 -5.77 7.69
C ALA A 59 -1.02 -5.33 7.98
N VAL A 60 -1.24 -4.04 8.22
CA VAL A 60 -2.57 -3.47 8.47
C VAL A 60 -3.49 -3.60 7.24
N LYS A 61 -2.97 -3.40 6.03
CA LYS A 61 -3.74 -3.63 4.78
C LYS A 61 -4.17 -5.09 4.64
N LYS A 62 -3.26 -6.04 4.87
CA LYS A 62 -3.58 -7.48 4.81
C LYS A 62 -4.65 -7.87 5.84
N ALA A 63 -4.56 -7.34 7.06
CA ALA A 63 -5.55 -7.59 8.10
C ALA A 63 -6.92 -7.00 7.72
N ALA A 64 -6.96 -5.77 7.20
CA ALA A 64 -8.19 -5.11 6.77
C ALA A 64 -8.88 -5.83 5.60
N THR A 65 -8.13 -6.27 4.59
CA THR A 65 -8.68 -7.05 3.47
C THR A 65 -9.20 -8.41 3.93
N ARG A 66 -8.54 -9.06 4.90
CA ARG A 66 -9.03 -10.30 5.50
C ARG A 66 -10.37 -10.07 6.22
N SER A 67 -10.47 -9.05 7.06
CA SER A 67 -11.72 -8.72 7.76
C SER A 67 -12.86 -8.36 6.79
N GLN A 68 -12.56 -7.68 5.68
CA GLN A 68 -13.56 -7.37 4.65
C GLN A 68 -14.04 -8.64 3.93
N GLY A 69 -13.11 -9.55 3.62
CA GLY A 69 -13.42 -10.87 3.07
C GLY A 69 -14.29 -11.71 4.00
N ASP A 70 -13.99 -11.71 5.30
CA ASP A 70 -14.75 -12.45 6.31
C ASP A 70 -16.18 -11.89 6.45
N LEU A 71 -16.34 -10.56 6.44
CA LEU A 71 -17.65 -9.90 6.45
C LEU A 71 -18.46 -10.23 5.18
N ALA A 72 -17.84 -10.15 4.00
CA ALA A 72 -18.49 -10.48 2.74
C ALA A 72 -18.90 -11.95 2.66
N ALA A 73 -18.06 -12.87 3.15
CA ALA A 73 -18.37 -14.29 3.20
C ALA A 73 -19.53 -14.59 4.15
N ARG A 74 -19.54 -13.99 5.35
CA ARG A 74 -20.64 -14.13 6.31
C ARG A 74 -21.96 -13.60 5.75
N LEU A 75 -21.94 -12.42 5.13
CA LEU A 75 -23.12 -11.85 4.51
C LEU A 75 -23.61 -12.71 3.34
N ALA A 76 -22.71 -13.18 2.48
CA ALA A 76 -23.07 -14.07 1.37
C ALA A 76 -23.69 -15.39 1.86
N ALA A 77 -23.15 -15.99 2.93
CA ALA A 77 -23.70 -17.20 3.53
C ALA A 77 -25.12 -16.98 4.08
N ARG A 78 -25.37 -15.84 4.73
CA ARG A 78 -26.72 -15.48 5.21
C ARG A 78 -27.71 -15.29 4.05
N LEU A 79 -27.28 -14.60 2.99
CA LEU A 79 -28.11 -14.42 1.79
C LEU A 79 -28.44 -15.76 1.12
N GLN A 80 -27.47 -16.67 1.06
CA GLN A 80 -27.69 -18.00 0.50
C GLN A 80 -28.67 -18.80 1.37
N GLY A 81 -28.51 -18.78 2.70
CA GLY A 81 -29.44 -19.46 3.61
C GLY A 81 -30.89 -19.00 3.43
N LEU A 82 -31.13 -17.70 3.25
CA LEU A 82 -32.49 -17.20 2.97
C LEU A 82 -33.02 -17.60 1.59
N ARG A 83 -32.15 -17.69 0.57
CA ARG A 83 -32.55 -18.25 -0.73
C ARG A 83 -32.91 -19.71 -0.63
N ASP A 84 -32.18 -20.47 0.18
CA ASP A 84 -32.46 -21.89 0.42
C ASP A 84 -33.80 -22.07 1.15
N VAL A 85 -34.12 -21.21 2.14
CA VAL A 85 -35.45 -21.16 2.75
C VAL A 85 -36.53 -20.96 1.69
N ALA A 86 -36.35 -19.96 0.80
CA ALA A 86 -37.32 -19.68 -0.25
C ALA A 86 -37.57 -20.87 -1.20
N HIS A 87 -36.52 -21.65 -1.48
CA HIS A 87 -36.62 -22.88 -2.26
C HIS A 87 -37.31 -24.01 -1.48
N LEU A 88 -36.93 -24.24 -0.23
CA LEU A 88 -37.44 -25.33 0.60
C LEU A 88 -38.92 -25.14 0.96
N THR A 89 -39.35 -23.91 1.23
CA THR A 89 -40.75 -23.62 1.56
C THR A 89 -41.62 -23.39 0.32
N GLY A 90 -41.05 -23.47 -0.89
CA GLY A 90 -41.79 -23.30 -2.13
C GLY A 90 -42.43 -21.92 -2.27
N LEU A 91 -41.71 -20.85 -1.90
CA LEU A 91 -42.27 -19.49 -1.96
C LEU A 91 -42.79 -19.13 -3.36
N PRO A 92 -43.80 -18.25 -3.47
CA PRO A 92 -44.25 -17.72 -4.75
C PRO A 92 -43.09 -17.15 -5.59
N ARG A 93 -43.15 -17.33 -6.91
CA ARG A 93 -42.04 -17.01 -7.82
C ARG A 93 -41.68 -15.52 -7.82
N ASP A 94 -42.66 -14.65 -7.66
CA ASP A 94 -42.51 -13.20 -7.47
C ASP A 94 -41.70 -12.88 -6.21
N VAL A 95 -42.00 -13.53 -5.08
CA VAL A 95 -41.26 -13.35 -3.82
C VAL A 95 -39.83 -13.87 -3.95
N GLN A 96 -39.64 -15.04 -4.59
CA GLN A 96 -38.30 -15.57 -4.88
C GLN A 96 -37.46 -14.58 -5.71
N LEU A 97 -38.04 -14.02 -6.77
CA LEU A 97 -37.37 -13.04 -7.63
C LEU A 97 -37.03 -11.75 -6.86
N ALA A 98 -37.93 -11.29 -5.99
CA ALA A 98 -37.69 -10.13 -5.13
C ALA A 98 -36.49 -10.36 -4.19
N MET A 99 -36.36 -11.56 -3.61
CA MET A 99 -35.21 -11.98 -2.79
C MET A 99 -33.91 -12.17 -3.60
N GLY A 100 -33.98 -12.05 -4.93
CA GLY A 100 -32.85 -12.22 -5.83
C GLY A 100 -32.48 -13.67 -6.13
N VAL A 101 -33.40 -14.61 -5.87
CA VAL A 101 -33.27 -16.00 -6.33
C VAL A 101 -33.15 -16.00 -7.86
N GLY A 102 -32.14 -16.72 -8.38
CA GLY A 102 -31.80 -16.74 -9.80
C GLY A 102 -30.77 -15.69 -10.25
N LYS A 103 -30.42 -14.71 -9.41
CA LYS A 103 -29.28 -13.82 -9.67
C LYS A 103 -27.99 -14.41 -9.08
N ALA A 104 -26.92 -14.36 -9.87
CA ALA A 104 -25.60 -14.79 -9.44
C ALA A 104 -25.12 -13.94 -8.25
N LEU A 105 -24.89 -14.58 -7.11
CA LEU A 105 -24.24 -13.97 -5.94
C LEU A 105 -22.75 -14.30 -6.01
N ARG A 106 -21.90 -13.27 -6.06
CA ARG A 106 -20.43 -13.44 -6.07
C ARG A 106 -19.87 -13.05 -4.70
N PRO A 107 -19.51 -14.02 -3.82
CA PRO A 107 -19.08 -13.73 -2.44
C PRO A 107 -17.83 -12.85 -2.36
N GLY A 108 -16.94 -12.93 -3.35
CA GLY A 108 -15.71 -12.12 -3.41
C GLY A 108 -15.90 -10.71 -3.95
N VAL A 109 -17.12 -10.31 -4.34
CA VAL A 109 -17.39 -8.98 -4.90
C VAL A 109 -18.33 -8.22 -3.98
N VAL A 110 -17.79 -7.26 -3.22
CA VAL A 110 -18.53 -6.44 -2.24
C VAL A 110 -19.84 -5.91 -2.83
N ARG A 111 -19.79 -5.30 -4.02
CA ARG A 111 -20.97 -4.77 -4.72
C ARG A 111 -22.04 -5.83 -5.02
N SER A 112 -21.63 -7.06 -5.32
CA SER A 112 -22.57 -8.16 -5.57
C SER A 112 -23.27 -8.58 -4.28
N VAL A 113 -22.54 -8.62 -3.17
CA VAL A 113 -23.06 -9.04 -1.87
C VAL A 113 -23.95 -7.95 -1.26
N THR A 114 -23.55 -6.68 -1.32
CA THR A 114 -24.38 -5.56 -0.82
C THR A 114 -25.66 -5.38 -1.63
N SER A 115 -25.60 -5.52 -2.95
CA SER A 115 -26.80 -5.51 -3.80
C SER A 115 -27.73 -6.68 -3.49
N GLY A 116 -27.20 -7.87 -3.20
CA GLY A 116 -28.00 -9.01 -2.75
C GLY A 116 -28.69 -8.75 -1.40
N ALA A 117 -28.00 -8.10 -0.47
CA ALA A 117 -28.58 -7.68 0.80
C ALA A 117 -29.70 -6.66 0.63
N ASP A 118 -29.53 -5.67 -0.26
CA ASP A 118 -30.60 -4.71 -0.58
C ASP A 118 -31.85 -5.38 -1.14
N MET A 119 -31.67 -6.35 -2.04
CA MET A 119 -32.80 -7.13 -2.56
C MET A 119 -33.54 -7.87 -1.45
N MET A 120 -32.82 -8.48 -0.51
CA MET A 120 -33.42 -9.22 0.59
C MET A 120 -34.19 -8.32 1.57
N ILE A 121 -33.61 -7.17 1.93
CA ILE A 121 -34.24 -6.17 2.80
C ILE A 121 -35.52 -5.64 2.14
N ASN A 122 -35.45 -5.29 0.86
CA ASN A 122 -36.60 -4.79 0.11
C ASN A 122 -37.69 -5.85 -0.07
N ALA A 123 -37.30 -7.11 -0.35
CA ALA A 123 -38.25 -8.22 -0.45
C ALA A 123 -38.98 -8.46 0.87
N TYR A 124 -38.28 -8.32 2.00
CA TYR A 124 -38.89 -8.45 3.31
C TYR A 124 -39.85 -7.32 3.64
N ALA A 125 -39.52 -6.08 3.26
CA ALA A 125 -40.43 -4.95 3.41
C ALA A 125 -41.70 -5.11 2.56
N ALA A 126 -41.58 -5.65 1.34
CA ALA A 126 -42.72 -5.82 0.43
C ALA A 126 -43.59 -7.05 0.73
N HIS A 127 -43.00 -8.13 1.23
CA HIS A 127 -43.67 -9.44 1.40
C HIS A 127 -43.54 -9.99 2.82
N THR A 128 -43.60 -9.12 3.84
CA THR A 128 -43.33 -9.47 5.25
C THR A 128 -44.16 -10.66 5.73
N ALA A 129 -45.47 -10.69 5.44
CA ALA A 129 -46.36 -11.76 5.89
C ALA A 129 -45.95 -13.13 5.33
N VAL A 130 -45.62 -13.17 4.04
CA VAL A 130 -45.23 -14.40 3.33
C VAL A 130 -43.88 -14.91 3.84
N LEU A 131 -42.90 -14.02 3.99
CA LEU A 131 -41.57 -14.40 4.49
C LEU A 131 -41.59 -14.81 5.96
N ARG A 132 -42.43 -14.17 6.80
CA ARG A 132 -42.63 -14.62 8.19
C ARG A 132 -43.27 -16.00 8.26
N ALA A 133 -44.23 -16.31 7.40
CA ALA A 133 -44.81 -17.64 7.32
C ALA A 133 -43.79 -18.71 6.89
N ALA A 134 -42.79 -18.33 6.08
CA ALA A 134 -41.66 -19.18 5.70
C ALA A 134 -40.55 -19.24 6.77
N GLY A 135 -40.72 -18.59 7.93
CA GLY A 135 -39.77 -18.64 9.05
C GLY A 135 -38.66 -17.59 9.01
N VAL A 136 -38.72 -16.62 8.09
CA VAL A 136 -37.77 -15.49 8.08
C VAL A 136 -38.16 -14.47 9.15
N LEU A 137 -37.27 -14.22 10.10
CA LEU A 137 -37.52 -13.32 11.21
C LEU A 137 -37.01 -11.90 10.92
N PRO A 138 -37.58 -10.86 11.56
CA PRO A 138 -37.03 -9.51 11.49
C PRO A 138 -35.55 -9.45 11.89
N ALA A 139 -35.15 -10.24 12.90
CA ALA A 139 -33.78 -10.32 13.37
C ALA A 139 -32.78 -10.79 12.28
N ASP A 140 -33.20 -11.67 11.37
CA ASP A 140 -32.33 -12.10 10.26
C ASP A 140 -32.06 -10.96 9.28
N ILE A 141 -33.07 -10.11 9.06
CA ILE A 141 -32.97 -8.93 8.19
C ILE A 141 -32.15 -7.83 8.86
N ASP A 142 -32.31 -7.64 10.16
CA ASP A 142 -31.49 -6.72 10.96
C ASP A 142 -30.01 -7.13 10.93
N GLU A 143 -29.71 -8.43 11.04
CA GLU A 143 -28.34 -8.95 10.91
C GLU A 143 -27.77 -8.70 9.51
N ILE A 144 -28.55 -8.91 8.45
CA ILE A 144 -28.16 -8.63 7.07
C ILE A 144 -27.89 -7.13 6.87
N ALA A 145 -28.74 -6.26 7.41
CA ALA A 145 -28.58 -4.81 7.34
C ALA A 145 -27.31 -4.37 8.08
N ALA A 146 -27.06 -4.90 9.28
CA ALA A 146 -25.87 -4.63 10.07
C ALA A 146 -24.58 -5.07 9.35
N LEU A 147 -24.57 -6.29 8.80
CA LEU A 147 -23.42 -6.82 8.04
C LEU A 147 -23.18 -6.01 6.75
N ARG A 148 -24.25 -5.61 6.06
CA ARG A 148 -24.16 -4.74 4.86
C ARG A 148 -23.54 -3.39 5.22
N LEU A 149 -23.98 -2.75 6.29
CA LEU A 149 -23.44 -1.48 6.74
C LEU A 149 -21.96 -1.60 7.11
N ALA A 150 -21.60 -2.62 7.89
CA ALA A 150 -20.21 -2.90 8.26
C ALA A 150 -19.31 -3.11 7.03
N LEU A 151 -19.82 -3.79 6.00
CA LEU A 151 -19.08 -4.02 4.76
C LEU A 151 -18.88 -2.74 3.93
N LEU A 152 -19.88 -1.85 3.88
CA LEU A 152 -19.77 -0.55 3.22
C LEU A 152 -18.75 0.35 3.94
N SER A 153 -18.84 0.46 5.27
CA SER A 153 -17.88 1.24 6.05
C SER A 153 -16.45 0.72 5.92
N ALA A 154 -16.26 -0.60 5.82
CA ALA A 154 -14.95 -1.20 5.57
C ALA A 154 -14.41 -0.88 4.17
N ASP A 155 -15.28 -0.81 3.16
CA ASP A 155 -14.90 -0.47 1.78
C ASP A 155 -14.50 1.01 1.65
N GLU A 156 -15.29 1.92 2.23
CA GLU A 156 -14.98 3.36 2.30
C GLU A 156 -13.63 3.60 2.99
N ALA A 157 -13.42 2.99 4.17
CA ALA A 157 -12.15 3.09 4.88
C ALA A 157 -10.96 2.54 4.06
N GLN A 158 -11.19 1.54 3.20
CA GLN A 158 -10.15 1.01 2.31
C GLN A 158 -9.84 1.98 1.16
N GLU A 159 -10.85 2.63 0.57
CA GLU A 159 -10.67 3.63 -0.49
C GLU A 159 -9.96 4.89 0.03
N GLU A 160 -10.32 5.41 1.20
CA GLU A 160 -9.61 6.52 1.85
C GLU A 160 -8.13 6.20 2.11
N ARG A 161 -7.85 4.96 2.56
CA ARG A 161 -6.48 4.48 2.76
C ARG A 161 -5.69 4.36 1.46
N LYS A 162 -6.35 4.10 0.31
CA LYS A 162 -5.69 4.07 -1.00
C LYS A 162 -5.28 5.47 -1.44
N LEU A 163 -6.16 6.45 -1.27
CA LEU A 163 -5.89 7.86 -1.59
C LEU A 163 -4.71 8.40 -0.78
N THR A 164 -4.76 8.26 0.55
CA THR A 164 -3.67 8.69 1.44
C THR A 164 -2.35 7.95 1.18
N ALA A 165 -2.40 6.67 0.79
CA ALA A 165 -1.19 5.92 0.43
C ALA A 165 -0.54 6.43 -0.87
N LYS A 166 -1.34 6.90 -1.84
CA LYS A 166 -0.84 7.48 -3.09
C LYS A 166 -0.06 8.77 -2.82
N GLU A 167 -0.61 9.65 -1.98
CA GLU A 167 0.04 10.90 -1.57
C GLU A 167 1.34 10.65 -0.82
N LYS A 168 1.33 9.72 0.14
CA LYS A 168 2.55 9.30 0.87
C LYS A 168 3.62 8.73 -0.07
N THR A 169 3.21 7.98 -1.09
CA THR A 169 4.13 7.42 -2.09
C THR A 169 4.75 8.53 -2.95
N ALA A 170 3.96 9.54 -3.36
CA ALA A 170 4.44 10.67 -4.14
C ALA A 170 5.47 11.50 -3.35
N LEU A 171 5.15 11.86 -2.10
CA LEU A 171 6.06 12.61 -1.22
C LEU A 171 7.37 11.84 -0.97
N ARG A 172 7.29 10.54 -0.73
CA ARG A 172 8.48 9.68 -0.58
C ARG A 172 9.35 9.69 -1.85
N ASN A 173 8.74 9.52 -3.03
CA ASN A 173 9.49 9.51 -4.28
C ASN A 173 10.23 10.85 -4.51
N GLN A 174 9.61 11.97 -4.10
CA GLN A 174 10.24 13.28 -4.14
C GLN A 174 11.40 13.41 -3.15
N VAL A 175 11.24 12.94 -1.90
CA VAL A 175 12.32 12.91 -0.90
C VAL A 175 13.49 12.04 -1.38
N GLN A 176 13.21 10.84 -1.89
CA GLN A 176 14.24 9.94 -2.42
C GLN A 176 15.03 10.59 -3.57
N ALA A 177 14.34 11.26 -4.50
CA ALA A 177 15.00 11.96 -5.61
C ALA A 177 15.94 13.08 -5.11
N ARG A 178 15.51 13.86 -4.11
CA ARG A 178 16.33 14.91 -3.49
C ARG A 178 17.58 14.35 -2.80
N VAL A 179 17.44 13.24 -2.07
CA VAL A 179 18.59 12.57 -1.44
C VAL A 179 19.57 12.03 -2.49
N GLU A 180 19.08 11.42 -3.56
CA GLU A 180 19.94 10.92 -4.65
C GLU A 180 20.67 12.05 -5.40
N GLU A 181 20.02 13.20 -5.57
CA GLU A 181 20.64 14.40 -6.16
C GLU A 181 21.70 15.00 -5.24
N ALA A 182 21.42 15.14 -3.95
CA ALA A 182 22.37 15.62 -2.95
C ALA A 182 23.62 14.72 -2.87
N ILE A 183 23.43 13.39 -2.89
CA ILE A 183 24.52 12.42 -2.97
C ILE A 183 25.42 12.68 -4.19
N LYS A 184 24.82 12.87 -5.38
CA LYS A 184 25.59 13.13 -6.61
C LYS A 184 26.38 14.44 -6.53
N LEU A 185 25.76 15.50 -5.99
CA LEU A 185 26.41 16.80 -5.83
C LEU A 185 27.59 16.73 -4.86
N ILE A 186 27.44 16.00 -3.75
CA ILE A 186 28.52 15.80 -2.76
C ILE A 186 29.65 14.99 -3.36
N VAL A 187 29.37 13.91 -4.09
CA VAL A 187 30.41 13.10 -4.74
C VAL A 187 31.11 13.90 -5.86
N ALA A 188 30.40 14.71 -6.63
CA ALA A 188 30.99 15.61 -7.63
C ALA A 188 31.91 16.66 -6.98
N ALA A 189 31.48 17.29 -5.88
CA ALA A 189 32.30 18.23 -5.12
C ALA A 189 33.53 17.55 -4.51
N ALA A 190 33.38 16.33 -3.98
CA ALA A 190 34.46 15.50 -3.46
C ALA A 190 35.47 15.12 -4.56
N THR A 191 35.01 14.88 -5.78
CA THR A 191 35.88 14.55 -6.92
C THR A 191 36.86 15.67 -7.25
N LEU A 192 36.42 16.93 -7.13
CA LEU A 192 37.26 18.10 -7.33
C LEU A 192 38.06 18.49 -6.09
N ALA A 193 37.56 18.16 -4.89
CA ALA A 193 38.18 18.55 -3.62
C ALA A 193 39.24 17.58 -3.11
N LEU A 194 39.17 16.32 -3.53
CA LEU A 194 40.01 15.22 -3.06
C LEU A 194 40.72 14.54 -4.24
N ALA A 195 40.98 15.28 -5.32
CA ALA A 195 41.69 14.78 -6.50
C ALA A 195 43.07 14.19 -6.14
N ASP A 196 43.71 14.72 -5.10
CA ASP A 196 45.02 14.28 -4.61
C ASP A 196 44.95 13.16 -3.54
N ASP A 197 43.74 12.74 -3.14
CA ASP A 197 43.50 11.66 -2.16
C ASP A 197 42.56 10.59 -2.76
N PRO A 198 43.10 9.67 -3.59
CA PRO A 198 42.31 8.68 -4.30
C PRO A 198 41.62 7.67 -3.36
N GLY A 199 42.19 7.44 -2.17
CA GLY A 199 41.62 6.53 -1.17
C GLY A 199 40.32 7.07 -0.58
N ARG A 200 40.28 8.36 -0.22
CA ARG A 200 39.06 9.03 0.23
C ARG A 200 38.03 9.15 -0.90
N LEU A 201 38.48 9.47 -2.11
CA LEU A 201 37.62 9.59 -3.30
C LEU A 201 36.87 8.28 -3.61
N ALA A 202 37.56 7.13 -3.49
CA ALA A 202 36.95 5.82 -3.63
C ALA A 202 35.82 5.56 -2.61
N MET A 203 35.93 6.08 -1.38
CA MET A 203 34.87 5.96 -0.37
C MET A 203 33.60 6.73 -0.76
N TYR A 204 33.73 7.88 -1.39
CA TYR A 204 32.58 8.65 -1.91
C TYR A 204 31.98 8.00 -3.16
N GLN A 205 32.81 7.50 -4.07
CA GLN A 205 32.36 6.86 -5.31
C GLN A 205 31.65 5.51 -5.08
N ALA A 206 32.07 4.74 -4.07
CA ALA A 206 31.40 3.51 -3.66
C ALA A 206 29.92 3.73 -3.27
N GLN A 207 29.58 4.96 -2.89
CA GLN A 207 28.22 5.33 -2.49
C GLN A 207 27.35 5.80 -3.66
N LEU A 208 27.88 5.94 -4.88
CA LEU A 208 27.06 6.18 -6.07
C LEU A 208 26.33 4.89 -6.50
N PRO A 209 25.09 5.00 -7.01
CA PRO A 209 24.39 3.83 -7.57
C PRO A 209 25.24 3.23 -8.69
N ALA A 210 25.47 1.91 -8.62
CA ALA A 210 26.27 1.19 -9.61
C ALA A 210 25.74 1.50 -11.01
N SER A 211 26.58 2.13 -11.84
CA SER A 211 26.29 2.21 -13.26
C SER A 211 26.42 0.79 -13.82
N LYS A 212 25.52 0.39 -14.72
CA LYS A 212 25.56 -0.93 -15.38
C LYS A 212 26.87 -1.19 -16.16
N ALA A 213 27.83 -0.27 -16.18
CA ALA A 213 29.06 -0.35 -16.97
C ALA A 213 30.23 -1.08 -16.24
N GLY A 214 30.07 -1.49 -14.98
CA GLY A 214 31.16 -2.08 -14.19
C GLY A 214 31.25 -3.61 -14.15
N ALA A 215 30.37 -4.35 -14.83
CA ALA A 215 30.47 -5.81 -14.91
C ALA A 215 31.46 -6.22 -16.00
N ARG A 216 32.74 -5.90 -15.83
CA ARG A 216 33.82 -6.60 -16.54
C ARG A 216 34.41 -7.59 -15.55
N PRO A 217 34.26 -8.92 -15.76
CA PRO A 217 35.02 -9.87 -14.97
C PRO A 217 36.50 -9.62 -15.23
N ALA A 218 37.25 -9.35 -14.17
CA ALA A 218 38.70 -9.39 -14.20
C ALA A 218 39.09 -10.83 -14.55
N ALA A 219 39.71 -11.02 -15.72
CA ALA A 219 40.45 -12.22 -15.99
C ALA A 219 41.63 -12.31 -15.01
N PRO A 220 41.97 -13.49 -14.50
CA PRO A 220 43.34 -13.79 -14.12
C PRO A 220 44.06 -14.42 -15.30
N ALA A 221 45.21 -13.84 -15.62
CA ALA A 221 46.23 -14.43 -16.47
C ALA A 221 46.98 -15.55 -15.73
N GLU A 222 47.38 -16.55 -16.52
CA GLU A 222 48.61 -17.35 -16.43
C GLU A 222 48.92 -18.18 -15.17
N SER A 223 49.00 -19.50 -15.43
CA SER A 223 50.13 -20.35 -15.06
C SER A 223 50.37 -21.36 -16.17
#